data_AF-A0A2V6HX78-F1
#
_entry.id   AF-A0A2V6HX78-F1
#
_cell.length_a   1.000
_cell.length_b   1.000
_cell.length_c   1.000
_cell.angle_alpha   90.00
_cell.angle_beta   90.00
_cell.angle_gamma   90.00
#
_symmetry.space_group_name_H-M   'P 1'
#
loop_
_entity.id
_entity.type
_entity.pdbx_description
1 polymer ?
#
loop_
_entity_poly.entity_id
_entity_poly.type
_entity_poly.pdbx_seq_one_letter_code
_entity_poly.pdbx_strand_id
1 'polypeptide(L)' 'MHGDDDQIVPYADAGPLSAKLLKNGTLKTYKGFPHGMPTTQADTINADLLAFIKA' A
#
# COMPACT_ATOMS: atom_id res chain seq x y z
N MET A 1 0.55 -2.54 1.17
CA MET A 1 -0.15 -1.32 0.73
C MET A 1 0.86 -0.43 0.04
N HIS A 2 0.56 0.11 -1.15
CA HIS A 2 1.46 1.03 -1.84
C HIS A 2 0.68 1.93 -2.79
N GLY A 3 1.02 3.22 -2.84
CA GLY A 3 0.51 4.14 -3.87
C GLY A 3 1.24 3.90 -5.19
N ASP A 4 0.53 3.91 -6.32
CA ASP A 4 1.18 3.77 -7.63
C ASP A 4 1.80 5.08 -8.15
N ASP A 5 1.50 6.22 -7.51
CA ASP A 5 2.09 7.54 -7.74
C ASP A 5 2.98 7.98 -6.56
N ASP A 6 3.62 7.00 -5.91
CA ASP A 6 4.64 7.27 -4.90
C ASP A 6 5.91 7.80 -5.57
N GLN A 7 6.19 9.09 -5.32
CA GLN A 7 7.34 9.81 -5.88
C GLN A 7 8.65 9.65 -5.06
N ILE A 8 8.62 8.92 -3.95
CA ILE A 8 9.78 8.70 -3.07
C ILE A 8 10.26 7.25 -3.16
N VAL A 9 9.33 6.30 -3.09
CA VAL A 9 9.60 4.87 -3.20
C VAL A 9 8.94 4.36 -4.49
N PRO A 10 9.72 3.93 -5.51
CA PRO A 10 9.15 3.52 -6.79
C PRO A 10 8.19 2.33 -6.66
N TYR A 11 6.92 2.50 -7.00
CA TYR A 11 5.91 1.44 -6.89
C TYR A 11 6.34 0.15 -7.59
N ALA A 12 6.76 0.21 -8.86
CA ALA A 12 7.08 -0.97 -9.65
C ALA A 12 8.25 -1.80 -9.10
N ASP A 13 9.18 -1.16 -8.37
CA ASP A 13 10.40 -1.77 -7.84
C ASP A 13 10.35 -2.01 -6.31
N ALA A 14 9.18 -1.80 -5.69
CA ALA A 14 8.98 -2.00 -4.26
C ALA A 14 7.76 -2.88 -3.98
N GLY A 15 6.56 -2.28 -3.86
CA GLY A 15 5.34 -2.96 -3.40
C GLY A 15 5.06 -4.33 -4.06
N PRO A 16 4.99 -4.43 -5.40
CA PRO A 16 4.79 -5.68 -6.13
C PRO A 16 5.89 -6.71 -5.89
N LEU A 17 7.16 -6.29 -5.82
CA LEU A 17 8.29 -7.19 -5.58
C LEU A 17 8.29 -7.73 -4.15
N SER A 18 8.05 -6.87 -3.15
CA SER A 18 7.90 -7.31 -1.75
C SER A 18 6.76 -8.32 -1.61
N ALA A 19 5.61 -8.06 -2.23
CA ALA A 19 4.46 -8.97 -2.18
C ALA A 19 4.75 -10.31 -2.86
N LYS A 20 5.50 -10.31 -3.97
CA LYS A 20 5.94 -11.54 -4.66
C LYS A 20 6.89 -12.40 -3.81
N LEU A 21 7.71 -11.78 -2.96
CA LEU A 21 8.68 -12.50 -2.10
C LEU A 21 8.03 -13.11 -0.85
N LEU A 22 6.93 -12.54 -0.36
CA LEU A 22 6.25 -13.02 0.83
C LEU A 22 5.36 -14.24 0.53
N LYS A 23 5.55 -15.35 1.26
CA LYS A 23 4.76 -16.59 1.09
C LYS A 23 3.25 -16.38 1.20
N ASN A 24 2.84 -15.47 2.10
CA ASN A 24 1.44 -15.11 2.35
C ASN A 24 1.23 -13.59 2.16
N GLY A 25 1.95 -12.99 1.21
CA GLY A 25 1.86 -11.56 0.93
C GLY A 25 0.54 -11.18 0.26
N THR A 26 -0.10 -10.12 0.73
CA THR A 26 -1.21 -9.45 0.02
C THR A 26 -0.82 -8.02 -0.29
N LEU A 27 -0.89 -7.60 -1.56
CA LEU A 27 -0.69 -6.23 -1.96
C LEU A 27 -2.03 -5.56 -2.26
N LYS A 28 -2.27 -4.42 -1.60
CA LYS A 28 -3.29 -3.45 -1.99
C LYS A 28 -2.63 -2.23 -2.61
N THR A 29 -2.95 -1.96 -3.87
CA THR A 29 -2.46 -0.80 -4.63
C THR A 29 -3.49 0.32 -4.60
N TYR A 30 -3.02 1.54 -4.39
CA TYR A 30 -3.86 2.74 -4.33
C TYR A 30 -3.50 3.67 -5.48
N LYS A 31 -4.46 3.88 -6.38
CA LYS A 31 -4.26 4.68 -7.60
C LYS A 31 -4.12 6.17 -7.26
N GLY A 32 -3.02 6.79 -7.70
CA GLY A 32 -2.72 8.21 -7.51
C GLY A 32 -2.35 8.60 -6.07
N PHE A 33 -2.10 7.63 -5.18
CA PHE A 33 -1.77 7.92 -3.80
C PHE A 33 -0.27 8.24 -3.66
N PRO A 34 0.10 9.27 -2.87
CA PRO A 34 1.50 9.66 -2.67
C PRO A 34 2.19 8.78 -1.62
N HIS A 35 3.50 8.96 -1.45
CA HIS A 35 4.26 8.33 -0.36
C HIS A 35 3.62 8.56 1.03
N GLY A 36 3.20 9.80 1.28
CA GLY A 36 2.57 10.23 2.53
C GLY A 36 1.10 9.82 2.70
N MET A 37 0.61 8.85 1.92
CA MET A 37 -0.80 8.40 1.94
C MET A 37 -1.36 8.02 3.31
N PRO A 38 -0.60 7.50 4.30
CA PRO A 38 -1.15 7.25 5.64
C PRO A 38 -1.65 8.52 6.34
N THR A 39 -1.12 9.68 5.98
CA THR A 39 -1.53 10.98 6.52
C THR A 39 -2.55 11.65 5.62
N THR A 40 -2.28 11.77 4.31
CA THR A 40 -3.13 12.53 3.39
C THR A 40 -4.44 11.81 3.06
N GLN A 41 -4.45 10.47 3.13
CA GLN A 41 -5.61 9.61 2.83
C GLN A 41 -5.98 8.70 4.01
N ALA A 42 -5.79 9.21 5.23
CA ALA A 42 -5.90 8.45 6.48
C ALA A 42 -7.18 7.62 6.60
N ASP A 43 -8.35 8.17 6.23
CA ASP A 43 -9.63 7.46 6.37
C ASP A 43 -9.66 6.15 5.56
N THR A 44 -9.18 6.19 4.32
CA THR A 44 -9.12 5.01 3.44
C THR A 44 -8.11 4.00 3.98
N ILE A 45 -6.93 4.49 4.36
CA ILE A 45 -5.83 3.66 4.86
C ILE A 45 -6.19 2.96 6.17
N ASN A 46 -6.78 3.70 7.10
CA ASN A 46 -7.19 3.19 8.41
C ASN A 46 -8.31 2.15 8.27
N ALA A 47 -9.29 2.38 7.40
CA ALA A 47 -10.36 1.43 7.14
C ALA A 47 -9.81 0.09 6.57
N ASP A 48 -8.90 0.18 5.60
CA ASP A 48 -8.31 -0.99 4.96
C ASP A 48 -7.38 -1.77 5.88
N LEU A 49 -6.59 -1.07 6.71
CA LEU A 49 -5.77 -1.70 7.74
C LEU A 49 -6.62 -2.44 8.77
N LEU A 50 -7.70 -1.81 9.25
CA LEU A 50 -8.61 -2.44 10.20
C LEU A 50 -9.28 -3.69 9.61
N ALA A 51 -9.68 -3.64 8.33
CA ALA A 51 -10.25 -4.79 7.63
C ALA A 51 -9.24 -5.93 7.52
N PHE A 52 -7.98 -5.63 7.19
CA PHE A 52 -6.91 -6.64 7.10
C PHE A 52 -6.63 -7.32 8.45
N ILE A 53 -6.60 -6.56 9.55
CA ILE A 53 -6.29 -7.10 10.90
C ILE A 53 -7.39 -8.02 11.43
N LYS A 54 -8.65 -7.79 11.04
CA LYS A 54 -9.80 -8.56 11.52
C LYS A 54 -10.06 -9.86 10.72
N ALA A 55 -9.33 -10.08 9.63
CA ALA A 55 -9.55 -11.18 8.69
C ALA A 55 -9.03 -12.53 9.20
#